data_AF-A0A6N2SGZ7-F1
#
_entry.id   AF-A0A6N2SGZ7-F1
#
_cell.length_a   1.000
_cell.length_b   1.000
_cell.length_c   1.000
_cell.angle_alpha   90.00
_cell.angle_beta   90.00
_cell.angle_gamma   90.00
#
_symmetry.space_group_name_H-M   'P 1'
#
loop_
_entity.id
_entity.type
_entity.pdbx_description
1 polymer ?
#
loop_
_entity_poly.entity_id
_entity_poly.type
_entity_poly.pdbx_seq_one_letter_code
_entity_poly.pdbx_strand_id
1 'polypeptide(L)'
;MWLLLAIFSSIFAALTSILAKVGIEGVNSNLATAIRTFVVLIMSWGMVFITSSFSGIYNISKKSWIFLILSGLATGLSWLCYYGALKYGNASKVVPIDKMSVVLTLILAFLFLGEEFTEKSIIGCILITAGTLFMVL
;
A
#
# COMPACT_ATOMS: atom_id res chain seq x y z
N MET A 1 -7.76 -9.62 17.30
CA MET A 1 -8.48 -9.40 16.02
C MET A 1 -7.62 -8.64 15.01
N TRP A 2 -7.13 -7.44 15.32
CA TRP A 2 -6.31 -6.64 14.38
C TRP A 2 -5.00 -7.32 13.95
N LEU A 3 -4.32 -8.02 14.86
CA LEU A 3 -3.05 -8.70 14.56
C LEU A 3 -3.21 -9.82 13.52
N LEU A 4 -4.27 -10.64 13.64
CA LEU A 4 -4.57 -11.69 12.66
C LEU A 4 -4.84 -11.09 11.28
N LEU A 5 -5.63 -10.01 11.21
CA LEU A 5 -5.90 -9.29 9.96
C LEU A 5 -4.63 -8.68 9.35
N ALA A 6 -3.72 -8.16 10.17
CA ALA A 6 -2.42 -7.64 9.73
C ALA A 6 -1.53 -8.75 9.17
N ILE A 7 -1.50 -9.93 9.81
CA ILE A 7 -0.77 -11.09 9.30
C ILE A 7 -1.34 -11.52 7.94
N PHE A 8 -2.66 -11.68 7.81
CA PHE A 8 -3.30 -11.96 6.51
C PHE A 8 -2.99 -10.89 5.47
N SER A 9 -3.03 -9.61 5.84
CA SER A 9 -2.67 -8.50 4.95
C SER A 9 -1.24 -8.63 4.41
N SER A 10 -0.28 -9.01 5.25
CA SER A 10 1.11 -9.23 4.83
C SER A 10 1.26 -10.40 3.83
N ILE A 11 0.52 -11.50 4.05
CA ILE A 11 0.49 -12.65 3.13
C ILE A 11 -0.07 -12.23 1.77
N PHE A 12 -1.21 -11.53 1.76
CA PHE A 12 -1.80 -11.03 0.52
C PHE A 12 -0.88 -10.02 -0.17
N ALA A 13 -0.21 -9.14 0.57
CA ALA A 13 0.73 -8.17 0.01
C ALA A 13 1.95 -8.85 -0.64
N ALA A 14 2.45 -9.94 -0.06
CA ALA A 14 3.52 -10.75 -0.65
C ALA A 14 3.06 -11.42 -1.94
N LEU A 15 1.91 -12.13 -1.91
CA LEU A 15 1.32 -12.78 -3.08
C LEU A 15 1.07 -11.79 -4.22
N THR A 16 0.52 -10.63 -3.87
CA THR A 16 0.27 -9.48 -4.75
C THR A 16 1.53 -9.02 -5.48
N SER A 17 2.68 -9.00 -4.79
CA SER A 17 3.95 -8.55 -5.37
C SER A 17 4.52 -9.57 -6.37
N ILE A 18 4.45 -10.85 -6.03
CA ILE A 18 4.90 -11.94 -6.92
C ILE A 18 4.01 -12.05 -8.15
N LEU A 19 2.68 -12.10 -7.96
CA LEU A 19 1.73 -12.15 -9.08
C LEU A 19 1.84 -10.93 -9.99
N ALA A 20 2.07 -9.74 -9.44
CA ALA A 20 2.26 -8.54 -10.25
C ALA A 20 3.57 -8.58 -11.04
N LYS A 21 4.69 -9.04 -10.44
CA LYS A 21 5.96 -9.18 -11.14
C LYS A 21 5.82 -10.11 -12.35
N VAL A 22 5.16 -11.26 -12.16
CA VAL A 22 4.88 -12.23 -13.25
C VAL A 22 3.92 -11.63 -14.28
N GLY A 23 2.85 -10.96 -13.85
CA GLY A 23 1.83 -10.42 -14.77
C GLY A 23 2.27 -9.18 -15.58
N ILE A 24 3.29 -8.45 -15.14
CA ILE A 24 3.82 -7.27 -15.84
C ILE A 24 4.92 -7.67 -16.85
N GLU A 25 5.45 -8.88 -16.77
CA GLU A 25 6.47 -9.37 -17.69
C GLU A 25 5.93 -9.40 -19.14
N GLY A 26 6.62 -8.73 -20.06
CA GLY A 26 6.17 -8.59 -21.45
C GLY A 26 4.98 -7.64 -21.68
N VAL A 27 4.42 -7.04 -20.62
CA VAL A 27 3.26 -6.13 -20.71
C VAL A 27 3.65 -4.70 -20.29
N ASN A 28 2.89 -3.71 -20.75
CA ASN A 28 3.03 -2.35 -20.24
C ASN A 28 2.57 -2.30 -18.77
N SER A 29 3.41 -1.80 -17.85
CA SER A 29 3.13 -1.77 -16.41
C SER A 29 1.92 -0.90 -16.06
N ASN A 30 1.68 0.19 -16.81
CA ASN A 30 0.52 1.05 -16.59
C ASN A 30 -0.77 0.33 -17.00
N LEU A 31 -0.75 -0.40 -18.11
CA LEU A 31 -1.89 -1.23 -18.54
C LEU A 31 -2.20 -2.33 -17.52
N ALA A 32 -1.17 -3.06 -17.05
CA ALA A 32 -1.34 -4.09 -16.02
C ALA A 32 -1.91 -3.49 -14.70
N THR A 33 -1.42 -2.31 -14.30
CA THR A 33 -1.92 -1.59 -13.12
C THR A 33 -3.37 -1.18 -13.29
N ALA A 34 -3.78 -0.71 -14.47
CA ALA A 34 -5.16 -0.33 -14.76
C ALA A 34 -6.11 -1.53 -14.68
N ILE A 35 -5.75 -2.66 -15.32
CA ILE A 35 -6.54 -3.91 -15.27
C ILE A 35 -6.72 -4.35 -13.82
N ARG A 36 -5.63 -4.40 -13.06
CA ARG A 36 -5.68 -4.77 -11.64
C ARG A 36 -6.57 -3.83 -10.82
N THR A 37 -6.48 -2.52 -11.05
CA THR A 37 -7.29 -1.53 -10.34
C THR A 37 -8.78 -1.74 -10.60
N PHE A 38 -9.14 -2.13 -11.83
CA PHE A 38 -10.51 -2.47 -12.18
C PHE A 38 -11.02 -3.72 -11.42
N VAL A 39 -10.19 -4.75 -11.28
CA VAL A 39 -10.52 -5.94 -10.47
C VAL A 39 -10.76 -5.54 -9.00
N VAL A 40 -9.86 -4.73 -8.42
CA VAL A 40 -10.00 -4.23 -7.04
C VAL A 40 -11.27 -3.39 -6.87
N LEU A 41 -11.62 -2.56 -7.85
CA LEU A 41 -12.84 -1.76 -7.85
C LEU A 41 -14.09 -2.65 -7.76
N ILE A 42 -14.19 -3.67 -8.62
CA ILE A 42 -15.31 -4.60 -8.62
C ILE A 42 -15.42 -5.32 -7.27
N MET A 43 -14.30 -5.84 -6.75
CA MET A 43 -14.29 -6.52 -5.44
C MET A 43 -14.72 -5.60 -4.30
N SER A 44 -14.23 -4.35 -4.30
CA SER A 44 -14.53 -3.38 -3.25
C SER A 44 -16.00 -2.99 -3.25
N TRP A 45 -16.58 -2.69 -4.42
CA TRP A 45 -18.00 -2.39 -4.54
C TRP A 45 -18.88 -3.62 -4.26
N GLY A 46 -18.46 -4.82 -4.67
CA GLY A 46 -19.12 -6.07 -4.32
C GLY A 46 -19.29 -6.23 -2.81
N MET A 47 -18.26 -5.89 -2.03
CA MET A 47 -18.34 -5.90 -0.56
C MET A 47 -19.32 -4.85 -0.03
N VAL A 48 -19.37 -3.65 -0.61
CA VAL A 48 -20.35 -2.60 -0.21
C VAL A 48 -21.78 -3.09 -0.42
N PHE A 49 -22.05 -3.82 -1.52
CA PHE A 49 -23.37 -4.41 -1.77
C PHE A 49 -23.69 -5.54 -0.79
N ILE A 50 -22.75 -6.46 -0.52
CA ILE A 50 -22.94 -7.57 0.43
C ILE A 50 -23.20 -7.05 1.85
N THR A 51 -22.52 -5.97 2.24
CA THR A 51 -22.65 -5.35 3.57
C THR A 51 -23.79 -4.34 3.66
N SER A 52 -24.57 -4.13 2.58
CA SER A 52 -25.65 -3.14 2.49
C SER A 52 -25.25 -1.73 2.95
N SER A 53 -23.96 -1.38 2.86
CA SER A 53 -23.40 -0.13 3.40
C SER A 53 -23.53 1.07 2.45
N PHE A 54 -24.34 0.93 1.39
CA PHE A 54 -24.50 1.93 0.33
C PHE A 54 -25.06 3.27 0.86
N SER A 55 -25.95 3.23 1.85
CA SER A 55 -26.53 4.43 2.47
C SER A 55 -25.50 5.30 3.19
N GLY A 56 -24.33 4.74 3.55
CA GLY A 56 -23.25 5.46 4.21
C GLY A 56 -22.62 6.57 3.36
N ILE A 57 -22.76 6.51 2.02
CA ILE A 57 -22.20 7.50 1.09
C ILE A 57 -22.74 8.91 1.39
N TYR A 58 -24.03 9.03 1.73
CA TYR A 58 -24.66 10.31 2.02
C TYR A 58 -24.18 10.94 3.34
N ASN A 59 -23.60 10.15 4.23
CA ASN A 59 -23.07 10.60 5.51
C ASN A 59 -21.59 11.03 5.43
N ILE A 60 -20.93 10.86 4.29
CA ILE A 60 -19.53 11.24 4.12
C ILE A 60 -19.42 12.77 4.01
N SER A 61 -18.71 13.38 4.96
CA SER A 61 -18.47 14.83 4.95
C SER A 61 -17.64 15.28 3.74
N LYS A 62 -17.77 16.54 3.31
CA LYS A 62 -16.95 17.12 2.24
C LYS A 62 -15.45 17.02 2.52
N LYS A 63 -15.05 17.19 3.78
CA LYS A 63 -13.64 17.04 4.20
C LYS A 63 -13.16 15.61 3.98
N SER A 64 -13.96 14.62 4.41
CA SER A 64 -13.66 13.20 4.21
C SER A 64 -13.53 12.86 2.72
N TRP A 65 -14.40 13.39 1.87
CA TRP A 65 -14.29 13.22 0.41
C TRP A 65 -12.96 13.70 -0.15
N ILE A 66 -12.49 14.88 0.25
CA ILE A 66 -11.21 15.42 -0.21
C ILE A 66 -10.06 14.49 0.19
N PHE A 67 -10.01 14.04 1.45
CA PHE A 67 -8.97 13.12 1.92
C PHE A 67 -9.04 11.76 1.23
N LEU A 68 -10.25 11.24 0.95
CA LEU A 68 -10.42 9.98 0.21
C LEU A 68 -9.91 10.09 -1.24
N ILE A 69 -10.20 11.20 -1.92
CA ILE A 69 -9.70 11.45 -3.28
C ILE A 69 -8.19 11.59 -3.28
N LEU A 70 -7.62 12.39 -2.37
CA LEU A 70 -6.16 12.55 -2.25
C LEU A 70 -5.47 11.22 -1.92
N SER A 71 -6.05 10.43 -1.01
CA SER A 71 -5.55 9.08 -0.68
C SER A 71 -5.60 8.15 -1.89
N GLY A 72 -6.68 8.19 -2.68
CA GLY A 72 -6.82 7.42 -3.91
C GLY A 72 -5.76 7.79 -4.95
N LEU A 73 -5.53 9.09 -5.17
CA LEU A 73 -4.49 9.60 -6.06
C LEU A 73 -3.09 9.18 -5.59
N ALA A 74 -2.80 9.32 -4.29
CA ALA A 74 -1.53 8.89 -3.71
C ALA A 74 -1.31 7.38 -3.88
N THR A 75 -2.36 6.56 -3.72
CA THR A 75 -2.31 5.10 -3.93
C THR A 75 -2.02 4.77 -5.39
N GLY A 76 -2.70 5.44 -6.32
CA GLY A 76 -2.48 5.26 -7.75
C GLY A 76 -1.05 5.60 -8.16
N LEU A 77 -0.54 6.76 -7.72
CA LEU A 77 0.85 7.18 -7.97
C LEU A 77 1.86 6.20 -7.38
N SER A 78 1.63 5.74 -6.13
CA SER A 78 2.46 4.74 -5.48
C SER A 78 2.54 3.45 -6.30
N TRP A 79 1.41 2.93 -6.79
CA TRP A 79 1.39 1.74 -7.63
C TRP A 79 2.09 1.93 -8.99
N LEU A 80 1.90 3.07 -9.65
CA LEU A 80 2.59 3.35 -10.91
C LEU A 80 4.12 3.32 -10.74
N CYS A 81 4.63 3.96 -9.67
CA CYS A 81 6.05 3.92 -9.33
C CYS A 81 6.51 2.52 -8.93
N TYR A 82 5.77 1.82 -8.08
CA TYR A 82 6.11 0.49 -7.57
C TYR A 82 6.16 -0.57 -8.67
N TYR A 83 5.12 -0.63 -9.52
CA TYR A 83 5.07 -1.58 -10.64
C TYR A 83 6.04 -1.21 -11.76
N GLY A 84 6.30 0.08 -11.96
CA GLY A 84 7.41 0.54 -12.79
C GLY A 84 8.75 0.00 -12.27
N ALA A 85 9.04 0.17 -10.97
CA ALA A 85 10.26 -0.36 -10.35
C ALA A 85 10.35 -1.89 -10.41
N LEU A 86 9.24 -2.61 -10.17
CA LEU A 86 9.18 -4.06 -10.30
C LEU A 86 9.42 -4.53 -11.74
N LYS A 87 9.08 -3.74 -12.76
CA LYS A 87 9.35 -4.12 -14.15
C LYS A 87 10.87 -4.18 -14.41
N TYR A 88 11.62 -3.18 -13.95
CA TYR A 88 13.06 -3.07 -14.21
C TYR A 88 13.95 -3.74 -13.16
N GLY A 89 13.47 -3.90 -11.93
CA GLY A 89 14.22 -4.43 -10.79
C GLY A 89 13.79 -5.81 -10.34
N ASN A 90 14.63 -6.43 -9.50
CA ASN A 90 14.29 -7.68 -8.82
C ASN A 90 13.31 -7.42 -7.67
N ALA A 91 12.31 -8.28 -7.53
CA ALA A 91 11.35 -8.18 -6.42
C ALA A 91 12.05 -8.22 -5.05
N SER A 92 13.15 -8.98 -4.92
CA SER A 92 13.95 -9.04 -3.70
C SER A 92 14.60 -7.71 -3.29
N LYS A 93 14.80 -6.77 -4.21
CA LYS A 93 15.34 -5.42 -3.93
C LYS A 93 14.22 -4.37 -3.86
N VAL A 94 13.25 -4.43 -4.77
CA VAL A 94 12.17 -3.44 -4.85
C VAL A 94 11.19 -3.57 -3.68
N VAL A 95 10.83 -4.80 -3.27
CA VAL A 95 9.87 -5.02 -2.18
C VAL A 95 10.38 -4.47 -0.85
N PRO A 96 11.63 -4.72 -0.40
CA PRO A 96 12.14 -4.13 0.84
C PRO A 96 12.20 -2.60 0.82
N ILE A 97 12.52 -2.00 -0.33
CA ILE A 97 12.51 -0.53 -0.51
C ILE A 97 11.08 0.00 -0.36
N ASP A 98 10.09 -0.64 -0.97
CA ASP A 98 8.67 -0.31 -0.79
C ASP A 98 8.25 -0.36 0.70
N LYS A 99 8.78 -1.30 1.47
CA LYS A 99 8.50 -1.40 2.92
C LYS A 99 9.14 -0.31 3.77
N MET A 100 10.04 0.50 3.22
CA MET A 100 10.45 1.76 3.87
C MET A 100 9.29 2.74 4.03
N SER A 101 8.18 2.55 3.30
CA SER A 101 6.93 3.27 3.56
C SER A 101 6.48 3.19 5.02
N VAL A 102 6.82 2.14 5.77
CA VAL A 102 6.53 2.03 7.21
C VAL A 102 7.24 3.14 7.99
N VAL A 103 8.52 3.37 7.73
CA VAL A 103 9.32 4.44 8.38
C VAL A 103 8.74 5.80 8.03
N LEU A 104 8.45 6.04 6.74
CA LEU A 104 7.83 7.29 6.30
C LEU A 104 6.44 7.50 6.92
N THR A 105 5.65 6.45 7.05
CA THR A 105 4.31 6.50 7.66
C THR A 105 4.41 6.89 9.12
N LEU A 106 5.35 6.32 9.88
CA LEU A 106 5.55 6.69 11.29
C LEU A 106 5.96 8.15 11.46
N ILE A 107 6.83 8.66 10.58
CA ILE A 107 7.22 10.08 10.57
C ILE A 107 6.01 10.97 10.26
N LEU A 108 5.24 10.62 9.23
CA LEU A 108 4.04 11.37 8.85
C LEU A 108 2.96 11.29 9.94
N ALA A 109 2.82 10.16 10.64
CA ALA A 109 1.90 9.99 11.74
C ALA A 109 2.25 10.88 12.93
N PHE A 110 3.54 10.96 13.28
CA PHE A 110 4.02 11.92 14.27
C PHE A 110 3.72 13.37 13.87
N LEU A 111 4.00 13.76 12.61
CA LEU A 111 3.84 15.14 12.14
C LEU A 111 2.39 15.58 11.95
N PHE A 112 1.52 14.72 11.40
CA PHE A 112 0.16 15.09 10.97
C PHE A 112 -0.95 14.54 11.87
N LEU A 113 -0.74 13.38 12.51
CA LEU A 113 -1.71 12.76 13.41
C LEU A 113 -1.41 13.04 14.89
N GLY A 114 -0.20 13.55 15.21
CA GLY A 114 0.22 13.83 16.58
C GLY A 114 0.48 12.57 17.41
N GLU A 115 0.70 11.42 16.75
CA GLU A 115 1.04 10.18 17.43
C GLU A 115 2.42 10.29 18.11
N GLU A 116 2.58 9.75 19.32
CA GLU A 116 3.84 9.84 20.05
C GLU A 116 4.95 9.00 19.37
N PHE A 117 6.08 9.64 19.10
CA PHE A 117 7.26 8.97 18.56
C PHE A 117 8.10 8.39 19.69
N THR A 118 7.80 7.15 20.08
CA THR A 118 8.50 6.48 21.18
C THR A 118 9.92 6.06 20.82
N GLU A 119 10.79 5.90 21.83
CA GLU A 119 12.15 5.36 21.65
C GLU A 119 12.15 3.98 20.96
N LYS A 120 11.14 3.15 21.25
CA LYS A 120 10.96 1.85 20.60
C LYS A 120 10.65 1.98 19.11
N SER A 121 9.83 2.96 18.74
CA SER A 121 9.53 3.27 17.33
C SER A 121 10.78 3.72 16.59
N ILE A 122 11.65 4.52 17.21
CA ILE A 122 12.94 4.96 16.64
C ILE A 122 13.84 3.76 16.37
N ILE A 123 14.04 2.90 17.37
CA ILE A 123 14.86 1.69 17.23
C ILE A 123 14.29 0.79 16.13
N GLY A 124 12.96 0.61 16.09
CA GLY A 124 12.27 -0.11 15.04
C GLY A 124 12.55 0.46 13.65
N CYS A 125 12.42 1.78 13.47
CA CYS A 125 12.73 2.45 12.21
C CYS A 125 14.18 2.20 11.77
N ILE A 126 15.15 2.36 12.67
CA ILE A 126 16.57 2.13 12.37
C ILE A 126 16.80 0.67 11.94
N LEU A 127 16.21 -0.29 12.63
CA LEU A 127 16.34 -1.72 12.31
C LEU A 127 15.71 -2.06 10.95
N ILE A 128 14.51 -1.54 10.65
CA ILE A 128 13.87 -1.75 9.36
C ILE A 128 14.74 -1.13 8.26
N THR A 129 15.21 0.11 8.42
CA THR A 129 16.09 0.78 7.45
C THR A 129 17.39 0.02 7.23
N ALA A 130 18.07 -0.38 8.30
CA ALA A 130 19.31 -1.17 8.21
C ALA A 130 19.07 -2.52 7.52
N GLY A 131 17.98 -3.22 7.87
CA GLY A 131 17.59 -4.48 7.25
C GLY A 131 17.30 -4.33 5.75
N THR A 132 16.54 -3.29 5.37
CA THR A 132 16.28 -3.00 3.95
C THR A 132 17.57 -2.68 3.19
N LEU A 133 18.48 -1.88 3.74
CA LEU A 133 19.77 -1.59 3.10
C LEU A 133 20.58 -2.87 2.88
N PHE A 134 20.64 -3.76 3.88
CA PHE A 134 21.31 -5.05 3.76
C PHE A 134 20.72 -5.96 2.67
N MET A 135 19.41 -5.91 2.44
CA MET A 135 18.77 -6.69 1.37
C MET A 135 19.01 -6.11 -0.03
N VAL A 136 19.25 -4.80 -0.12
CA VAL A 136 19.37 -4.08 -1.39
C VAL A 136 20.80 -4.06 -1.91
N LEU A 137 21.80 -3.96 -1.02
CA LEU A 137 23.23 -4.07 -1.34
C LEU A 137 23.50 -5.44 -2.01
#